data_AF-A0A933KYR7-F1
#
_entry.id   AF-A0A933KYR7-F1
#
_cell.length_a   1.000
_cell.length_b   1.000
_cell.length_c   1.000
_cell.angle_alpha   90.00
_cell.angle_beta   90.00
_cell.angle_gamma   90.00
#
_symmetry.space_group_name_H-M   'P 1'
#
loop_
_entity.id
_entity.type
_entity.pdbx_description
1 polymer ?
#
loop_
_entity_poly.entity_id
_entity_poly.type
_entity_poly.pdbx_seq_one_letter_code
_entity_poly.pdbx_strand_id
1 'polypeptide(L)' 'MDPDTRPLEEPLADLERRLIDDYLRQAGHDPDALRARRDEAARALLAKASVHAAAKLTEIESRSHYVRELHERH' A
#
# COMPACT_ATOMS: atom_id res chain seq x y z
N MET A 1 3.15 -14.01 -26.63
CA MET A 1 2.52 -13.67 -25.35
C MET A 1 3.22 -14.51 -24.30
N ASP A 2 4.12 -13.89 -23.55
CA ASP A 2 4.88 -14.57 -22.49
C ASP A 2 3.97 -14.71 -21.25
N PRO A 3 3.69 -15.92 -20.73
CA PRO A 3 2.67 -16.11 -19.70
C PRO A 3 3.13 -15.76 -18.27
N ASP A 4 4.35 -15.25 -18.07
CA ASP A 4 4.99 -15.14 -16.73
C ASP A 4 5.06 -13.72 -16.15
N THR A 5 4.51 -12.71 -16.83
CA THR A 5 4.35 -11.37 -16.23
C THR A 5 2.98 -11.27 -15.59
N ARG A 6 2.88 -11.64 -14.30
CA ARG A 6 1.80 -11.10 -13.45
C ARG A 6 1.84 -9.57 -13.57
N PRO A 7 0.71 -8.88 -13.79
CA PRO A 7 0.69 -7.44 -13.88
C PRO A 7 1.34 -6.85 -12.63
N LEU A 8 2.36 -6.00 -12.77
CA LEU A 8 3.08 -5.37 -11.65
C LEU A 8 2.14 -4.55 -10.74
N GLU A 9 0.97 -4.17 -11.28
CA GLU A 9 -0.13 -3.52 -10.57
C GLU A 9 -0.73 -4.41 -9.47
N GLU A 10 -0.78 -5.73 -9.65
CA GLU A 10 -1.33 -6.66 -8.65
C GLU A 10 -0.47 -6.70 -7.36
N PRO A 11 0.88 -6.87 -7.42
CA PRO A 11 1.73 -6.77 -6.24
C PRO A 11 1.64 -5.45 -5.49
N LEU A 12 1.58 -4.31 -6.21
CA LEU A 12 1.51 -2.99 -5.58
C LEU A 12 0.16 -2.75 -4.92
N ALA A 13 -0.94 -3.17 -5.55
CA ALA A 13 -2.28 -3.11 -4.98
C ALA A 13 -2.41 -3.97 -3.71
N ASP A 14 -1.80 -5.16 -3.70
CA ASP A 14 -1.78 -6.02 -2.51
C ASP A 14 -0.91 -5.44 -1.38
N LEU A 15 0.21 -4.82 -1.71
CA LEU A 15 1.02 -4.11 -0.73
C LEU A 15 0.30 -2.90 -0.16
N GLU A 16 -0.37 -2.10 -1.00
CA GLU A 16 -1.20 -0.97 -0.57
C GLU A 16 -2.26 -1.42 0.44
N ARG A 17 -2.98 -2.50 0.12
CA ARG A 17 -4.03 -3.07 0.99
C ARG A 17 -3.47 -3.48 2.35
N ARG A 18 -2.30 -4.10 2.39
CA ARG A 18 -1.62 -4.50 3.64
C ARG A 18 -1.18 -3.28 4.45
N LEU A 19 -0.62 -2.26 3.81
CA LEU A 19 -0.24 -1.01 4.47
C LEU A 19 -1.44 -0.29 5.10
N ILE A 20 -2.57 -0.26 4.38
CA ILE A 20 -3.84 0.26 4.89
C ILE A 20 -4.29 -0.56 6.11
N ASP A 21 -4.35 -1.89 5.99
CA ASP A 21 -4.78 -2.74 7.10
C ASP A 21 -3.90 -2.58 8.34
N ASP A 22 -2.58 -2.51 8.17
CA ASP A 22 -1.64 -2.35 9.26
C ASP A 22 -1.79 -0.99 9.95
N TYR A 23 -1.99 0.09 9.19
CA TYR A 23 -2.28 1.40 9.75
C TYR A 23 -3.54 1.37 10.62
N LEU A 24 -4.61 0.73 10.15
CA LEU A 24 -5.87 0.62 10.88
C LEU A 24 -5.71 -0.22 12.15
N ARG A 25 -5.00 -1.35 12.08
CA ARG A 25 -4.71 -2.20 13.25
C ARG A 25 -3.86 -1.48 14.29
N GLN A 26 -2.84 -0.72 13.86
CA GLN A 26 -2.02 0.10 14.76
C GLN A 26 -2.83 1.21 15.44
N ALA A 27 -3.87 1.72 14.78
CA ALA A 27 -4.83 2.64 15.37
C ALA A 27 -5.89 1.95 16.26
N GLY A 28 -5.81 0.63 16.45
CA GLY A 28 -6.72 -0.15 17.31
C GLY A 28 -8.04 -0.55 16.64
N HIS A 29 -8.12 -0.48 15.30
CA HIS A 29 -9.31 -0.82 14.54
C HIS A 29 -9.17 -2.15 13.81
N ASP A 30 -10.27 -2.91 13.75
CA ASP A 30 -10.40 -4.02 12.81
C ASP A 30 -10.71 -3.48 11.40
N PRO A 31 -9.85 -3.74 10.38
CA PRO A 31 -10.06 -3.23 9.03
C PRO A 31 -11.40 -3.65 8.41
N ASP A 32 -11.84 -4.89 8.66
CA ASP A 32 -13.07 -5.40 8.05
C ASP A 32 -14.31 -4.77 8.68
N ALA A 33 -14.34 -4.67 10.01
CA ALA A 33 -15.38 -3.91 10.70
C ALA A 33 -15.42 -2.44 10.27
N LEU A 34 -14.26 -1.81 10.05
CA LEU A 34 -14.20 -0.41 9.63
C LEU A 34 -14.73 -0.21 8.20
N ARG A 35 -14.40 -1.11 7.27
CA ARG A 35 -14.92 -1.09 5.89
C ARG A 35 -16.43 -1.31 5.81
N ALA A 36 -16.98 -2.09 6.75
CA ALA A 36 -18.42 -2.29 6.85
C ALA A 36 -19.16 -1.03 7.35
N ARG A 37 -18.47 -0.12 8.04
CA ARG A 37 -19.03 1.14 8.53
C ARG A 37 -19.07 2.19 7.42
N ARG A 38 -20.15 2.97 7.40
CA ARG A 38 -20.36 4.07 6.43
C ARG A 38 -20.40 5.46 7.07
N ASP A 39 -20.10 5.54 8.36
CA ASP A 39 -20.05 6.80 9.07
C ASP A 39 -18.82 7.63 8.69
N GLU A 40 -18.91 8.93 8.97
CA GLU A 40 -17.87 9.89 8.59
C GLU A 40 -16.52 9.61 9.28
N ALA A 41 -16.56 9.09 10.51
CA ALA A 41 -15.34 8.74 11.23
C ALA A 41 -14.60 7.58 10.55
N ALA A 42 -15.32 6.55 10.10
CA ALA A 42 -14.75 5.45 9.33
C ALA A 42 -14.14 5.92 8.01
N ARG A 43 -14.85 6.80 7.27
CA ARG A 43 -14.34 7.39 6.02
C ARG A 43 -13.06 8.20 6.23
N ALA A 44 -13.05 9.05 7.26
CA ALA A 44 -11.89 9.87 7.60
C ALA A 44 -10.67 9.00 7.95
N LEU A 45 -10.88 7.90 8.67
CA LEU A 45 -9.80 7.00 9.03
C LEU A 45 -9.27 6.21 7.83
N LEU A 46 -10.16 5.68 6.98
CA LEU A 46 -9.78 5.02 5.73
C LEU A 46 -9.00 5.97 4.81
N ALA A 47 -9.41 7.23 4.68
CA ALA A 47 -8.69 8.23 3.90
C ALA A 47 -7.27 8.46 4.43
N LYS A 48 -7.09 8.57 5.76
CA LYS A 48 -5.76 8.68 6.38
C LYS A 48 -4.89 7.45 6.11
N ALA A 49 -5.48 6.27 6.20
CA ALA A 49 -4.78 5.01 5.90
C ALA A 49 -4.32 4.95 4.44
N SER A 50 -5.16 5.36 3.49
CA SER A 50 -4.80 5.43 2.07
C SER A 50 -3.66 6.42 1.81
N VAL A 51 -3.70 7.62 2.40
CA VAL A 51 -2.61 8.61 2.29
C VAL A 51 -1.30 8.05 2.86
N HIS A 52 -1.37 7.35 4.00
CA HIS A 52 -0.22 6.69 4.58
C HIS A 52 0.38 5.61 3.66
N ALA A 53 -0.47 4.75 3.09
CA ALA A 53 -0.05 3.69 2.18
C ALA A 53 0.61 4.26 0.91
N ALA A 54 0.02 5.29 0.31
CA ALA A 54 0.58 5.95 -0.87
C ALA A 54 1.98 6.53 -0.59
N ALA A 55 2.16 7.23 0.55
CA ALA A 55 3.47 7.76 0.94
C ALA A 55 4.51 6.64 1.13
N LYS A 56 4.11 5.50 1.70
CA LYS A 56 4.99 4.34 1.89
C LYS A 56 5.34 3.65 0.58
N LEU A 57 4.40 3.52 -0.35
CA LEU A 57 4.67 2.98 -1.67
C LEU A 57 5.67 3.85 -2.44
N THR A 58 5.49 5.17 -2.43
CA THR A 58 6.45 6.09 -3.06
C THR A 58 7.86 5.96 -2.46
N GLU A 59 7.98 5.78 -1.14
CA GLU A 59 9.27 5.51 -0.48
C GLU A 59 9.91 4.21 -0.99
N ILE A 60 9.12 3.13 -1.07
CA ILE A 60 9.57 1.81 -1.51
C ILE A 60 10.00 1.82 -2.98
N GLU A 61 9.21 2.44 -3.86
CA GLU A 61 9.51 2.60 -5.27
C GLU A 61 10.81 3.39 -5.46
N SER A 62 10.95 4.53 -4.77
CA SER A 62 12.16 5.37 -4.84
C SER A 62 13.42 4.60 -4.43
N ARG A 63 13.34 3.82 -3.35
CA ARG A 63 14.45 2.98 -2.89
C ARG A 63 14.75 1.84 -3.85
N SER A 64 13.72 1.24 -4.44
CA SER A 64 13.87 0.17 -5.44
C SER A 64 14.55 0.68 -6.70
N HIS A 65 14.17 1.87 -7.18
CA HIS A 65 14.83 2.54 -8.29
C HIS A 65 16.30 2.84 -7.98
N TYR A 66 16.60 3.38 -6.79
CA TYR A 66 17.96 3.66 -6.38
C TYR A 66 18.85 2.42 -6.33
N VAL A 67 18.37 1.31 -5.74
CA VAL A 67 19.12 0.05 -5.68
C VAL A 67 19.37 -0.52 -7.08
N ARG A 68 18.40 -0.42 -7.98
CA ARG A 68 18.57 -0.84 -9.37
C ARG A 68 19.66 -0.02 -10.08
N GLU A 69 19.65 1.30 -9.92
CA GLU A 69 20.67 2.17 -10.50
C GLU A 69 22.08 1.80 -10.00
N LEU A 70 22.23 1.46 -8.71
CA LEU A 70 23.51 0.99 -8.17
C LEU A 70 23.99 -0.32 -8.80
N HIS A 71 23.09 -1.28 -9.05
CA HIS A 71 23.43 -2.54 -9.71
C HIS A 71 23.76 -2.37 -11.19
N GLU A 72 23.15 -1.39 -11.88
CA GLU A 72 23.42 -1.10 -13.30
C GLU A 72 24.75 -0.36 -13.53
N ARG A 73 25.33 0.23 -12.47
CA ARG A 73 26.60 1.00 -12.52
C ARG A 73 27.86 0.19 -12.15
N HIS A 74 27.73 -1.11 -11.87
CA HIS A 74 28.82 -2.06 -11.64
C HIS A 74 28.86 -3.12 -12.74
#